data_AF-A0A085FTE0-F1
#
_entry.id   AF-A0A085FTE0-F1
#
_cell.length_a   1.000
_cell.length_b   1.000
_cell.length_c   1.000
_cell.angle_alpha   90.00
_cell.angle_beta   90.00
_cell.angle_gamma   90.00
#
_symmetry.space_group_name_H-M   'P 1'
#
loop_
_entity.id
_entity.type
_entity.pdbx_description
1 polymer ?
#
loop_
_entity_poly.entity_id
_entity_poly.type
_entity_poly.pdbx_seq_one_letter_code
_entity_poly.pdbx_strand_id
1 'polypeptide(L)' 'MARDNINDILVFLAVARERSFTRAAARLGMTQSALSHIVRSLEQRLGVRLL' A
#
# COMPACT_ATOMS: atom_id res chain seq x y z
N MET A 1 9.30 6.16 13.69
CA MET A 1 8.69 4.83 13.96
C MET A 1 7.21 4.90 14.36
N ALA A 2 6.38 5.73 13.71
CA ALA A 2 4.91 5.69 13.86
C ALA A 2 4.22 6.32 12.63
N ARG A 3 4.84 7.38 12.08
CA ARG A 3 4.40 8.02 10.83
C ARG A 3 4.44 7.06 9.63
N ASP A 4 5.46 6.21 9.54
CA ASP A 4 5.59 5.23 8.46
C ASP A 4 4.40 4.25 8.43
N ASN A 5 3.89 3.88 9.61
CA ASN A 5 2.75 2.96 9.73
C ASN A 5 1.43 3.56 9.20
N ILE A 6 1.21 4.86 9.38
CA ILE A 6 -0.01 5.52 8.90
C ILE A 6 0.03 5.64 7.38
N ASN A 7 1.20 5.97 6.81
CA ASN A 7 1.37 6.04 5.36
C ASN A 7 1.13 4.68 4.69
N ASP A 8 1.64 3.58 5.28
CA ASP A 8 1.42 2.23 4.76
C ASP A 8 -0.09 1.88 4.71
N ILE A 9 -0.84 2.26 5.76
CA ILE A 9 -2.29 2.04 5.83
C ILE A 9 -3.03 2.89 4.79
N LEU A 10 -2.62 4.15 4.57
CA LEU A 10 -3.20 5.02 3.54
C LEU A 10 -2.95 4.47 2.13
N VAL A 11 -1.74 3.96 1.89
CA VAL A 11 -1.36 3.27 0.64
C VAL A 11 -2.24 2.04 0.42
N PHE A 12 -2.41 1.20 1.44
CA PHE A 12 -3.29 0.04 1.39
C PHE A 12 -4.75 0.43 1.12
N LEU A 13 -5.26 1.46 1.79
CA LEU A 13 -6.63 1.95 1.59
C LEU A 13 -6.86 2.43 0.16
N ALA A 14 -5.88 3.08 -0.46
CA ALA A 14 -5.95 3.50 -1.85
C ALA A 14 -6.06 2.28 -2.79
N VAL A 15 -5.27 1.23 -2.56
CA VAL A 15 -5.35 -0.03 -3.33
C VAL A 15 -6.71 -0.70 -3.15
N ALA A 16 -7.20 -0.77 -1.91
CA ALA A 16 -8.50 -1.37 -1.59
C ALA A 16 -9.67 -0.62 -2.27
N ARG A 17 -9.60 0.71 -2.35
CA ARG A 17 -10.61 1.54 -3.03
C ARG A 17 -10.57 1.39 -4.55
N GLU A 18 -9.37 1.47 -5.13
CA GLU A 18 -9.20 1.44 -6.59
C GLU A 18 -9.29 0.02 -7.18
N ARG A 19 -9.15 -1.01 -6.34
CA ARG A 19 -9.05 -2.44 -6.69
C ARG A 19 -8.03 -2.72 -7.80
N SER A 20 -7.02 -1.85 -7.89
CA SER A 20 -6.00 -1.87 -8.93
C SER A 20 -4.74 -1.17 -8.44
N PHE A 21 -3.63 -1.90 -8.39
CA PHE A 21 -2.33 -1.35 -8.00
C PHE A 21 -1.86 -0.25 -8.95
N THR A 22 -2.13 -0.37 -10.26
CA THR A 22 -1.75 0.65 -11.25
C THR A 22 -2.51 1.95 -11.04
N ARG A 23 -3.83 1.90 -10.83
CA ARG A 23 -4.64 3.11 -10.59
C ARG A 23 -4.32 3.76 -9.25
N ALA A 24 -4.13 2.95 -8.19
CA ALA A 24 -3.73 3.45 -6.88
C ALA A 24 -2.35 4.12 -6.91
N ALA A 25 -1.39 3.53 -7.62
CA ALA A 25 -0.06 4.11 -7.79
C ALA A 25 -0.13 5.46 -8.53
N ALA A 26 -0.87 5.53 -9.64
CA ALA A 26 -1.09 6.77 -10.37
C ALA A 26 -1.74 7.86 -9.51
N ARG A 27 -2.75 7.50 -8.70
CA ARG A 27 -3.44 8.42 -7.78
C ARG A 27 -2.52 8.96 -6.68
N LEU A 28 -1.59 8.15 -6.20
CA LEU A 28 -0.65 8.52 -5.14
C LEU A 28 0.65 9.14 -5.68
N GLY A 29 0.81 9.28 -7.00
CA GLY A 29 2.04 9.78 -7.61
C GLY A 29 3.23 8.83 -7.41
N MET A 30 2.96 7.54 -7.25
CA MET A 30 3.96 6.51 -7.00
C MET A 30 4.08 5.55 -8.18
N THR A 31 5.18 4.80 -8.25
CA THR A 31 5.28 3.66 -9.16
C THR A 31 4.52 2.46 -8.59
N GLN A 32 4.01 1.60 -9.47
CA GLN A 32 3.32 0.37 -9.05
C GLN A 32 4.22 -0.58 -8.25
N SER A 33 5.52 -0.60 -8.55
CA SER A 33 6.51 -1.39 -7.80
C SER A 33 6.69 -0.86 -6.37
N ALA A 34 6.84 0.46 -6.19
CA ALA A 34 6.95 1.07 -4.87
C ALA A 34 5.70 0.82 -4.03
N LEU A 35 4.52 0.98 -4.63
CA LEU A 35 3.24 0.69 -3.98
C LEU A 35 3.14 -0.78 -3.53
N SER A 36 3.53 -1.71 -4.40
CA SER A 36 3.53 -3.15 -4.10
C SER A 36 4.48 -3.50 -2.97
N HIS A 37 5.66 -2.89 -2.92
CA HIS A 37 6.62 -3.08 -1.83
C HIS A 37 6.06 -2.61 -0.48
N ILE A 38 5.39 -1.47 -0.45
CA ILE A 38 4.77 -0.93 0.77
C ILE A 38 3.67 -1.85 1.27
N VAL A 39 2.76 -2.28 0.39
CA VAL A 39 1.68 -3.22 0.76
C VAL A 39 2.26 -4.54 1.27
N ARG A 40 3.27 -5.10 0.58
CA ARG A 40 3.93 -6.33 1.04
C ARG A 40 4.61 -6.15 2.40
N SER A 41 5.28 -5.02 2.63
CA SER A 41 5.89 -4.71 3.93
C SER A 41 4.83 -4.64 5.03
N LEU A 42 3.68 -4.01 4.75
CA LEU A 42 2.55 -3.95 5.66
C LEU A 42 2.00 -5.34 5.99
N GLU A 43 1.80 -6.20 4.99
CA GLU A 43 1.36 -7.59 5.17
C GLU A 43 2.34 -8.39 6.03
N GLN A 44 3.64 -8.28 5.76
CA GLN A 44 4.67 -8.96 6.55
C GLN A 44 4.68 -8.50 8.01
N ARG A 45 4.51 -7.20 8.26
CA ARG A 45 4.46 -6.64 9.61
C ARG A 45 3.21 -7.06 10.38
N LEU A 46 2.08 -7.20 9.68
CA LEU A 46 0.83 -7.66 10.28
C LEU A 46 0.74 -9.19 10.38
N GLY A 47 1.61 -9.92 9.68
CA GLY A 47 1.59 -11.38 9.61
C GLY A 47 0.37 -11.95 8.87
N VAL A 48 -0.32 -11.12 8.08
CA VAL A 48 -1.53 -11.49 7.35
C VAL A 48 -1.45 -11.03 5.91
N ARG A 49 -2.05 -11.80 5.01
CA ARG A 49 -2.22 -11.43 3.62
C ARG A 49 -3.53 -10.66 3.48
N LEU A 50 -3.44 -9.41 3.04
CA LEU A 50 -4.58 -8.51 2.94
C LEU A 50 -5.20 -8.54 1.52
N LEU A 51 -4.42 -8.92 0.49
CA LEU A 51 -4.84 -8.97 -0.93
C LEU A 51 -4.33 -10.21 -1.68
#